data_AF-A0A5C7S7S3-F1
#
_entry.id   AF-A0A5C7S7S3-F1
#
_cell.length_a   1.000
_cell.length_b   1.000
_cell.length_c   1.000
_cell.angle_alpha   90.00
_cell.angle_beta   90.00
_cell.angle_gamma   90.00
#
_symmetry.space_group_name_H-M   'P 1'
#
loop_
_entity.id
_entity.type
_entity.pdbx_description
1 polymer ?
#
loop_
_entity_poly.entity_id
_entity_poly.type
_entity_poly.pdbx_seq_one_letter_code
_entity_poly.pdbx_strand_id
1 'polypeptide(L)'
;RSAQPRVYVNGKTRVAKPFFVHSCTDYDGAVLAIFPRRADVDIEAFRDALNAVDWEDLGFVCDGRFLFTQRSLEHAPLPAAFEAFLPA
;
A
#
# COMPACT_ATOMS: atom_id res chain seq x y z
N ARG A 1 -2.10 -4.03 -15.99
CA ARG A 1 -0.96 -3.18 -16.43
C ARG A 1 -1.42 -1.73 -16.49
N SER A 2 -0.60 -0.78 -16.04
CA SER A 2 -0.85 0.67 -16.08
C SER A 2 0.48 1.42 -16.25
N ALA A 3 0.48 2.70 -16.63
CA ALA A 3 1.66 3.56 -16.62
C ALA A 3 1.78 4.43 -15.35
N GLN A 4 0.69 4.60 -14.59
CA GLN A 4 0.60 5.51 -13.44
C GLN A 4 1.49 5.09 -12.26
N PRO A 5 2.12 6.00 -11.50
CA PRO A 5 2.93 5.64 -10.34
C PRO A 5 2.16 4.77 -9.34
N ARG A 6 2.83 3.77 -8.74
CA ARG A 6 2.18 2.83 -7.80
C ARG A 6 3.13 2.25 -6.77
N VAL A 7 2.54 1.84 -5.66
CA VAL A 7 3.16 1.00 -4.64
C VAL A 7 2.55 -0.40 -4.73
N TYR A 8 3.35 -1.43 -4.51
CA TYR A 8 2.93 -2.82 -4.53
C TYR A 8 2.88 -3.41 -3.14
N VAL A 9 2.05 -4.43 -2.97
CA VAL A 9 2.01 -5.25 -1.76
C VAL A 9 1.58 -6.67 -2.10
N ASN A 10 2.21 -7.66 -1.49
CA ASN A 10 1.74 -9.05 -1.56
C ASN A 10 0.47 -9.18 -0.71
N GLY A 11 -0.60 -9.75 -1.26
CA GLY A 11 -1.86 -9.96 -0.53
C GLY A 11 -1.72 -10.77 0.76
N LYS A 12 -0.69 -11.63 0.83
CA LYS A 12 -0.30 -12.32 2.06
C LYS A 12 1.22 -12.31 2.20
N THR A 13 1.73 -11.84 3.34
CA THR A 13 3.19 -11.77 3.55
C THR A 13 3.57 -11.74 5.02
N ARG A 14 4.81 -12.12 5.34
CA ARG A 14 5.45 -11.95 6.67
C ARG A 14 6.55 -10.88 6.66
N VAL A 15 6.71 -10.17 5.54
CA VAL A 15 7.69 -9.09 5.43
C VAL A 15 7.22 -7.91 6.26
N ALA A 16 8.04 -7.48 7.22
CA ALA A 16 7.70 -6.44 8.20
C ALA A 16 7.40 -5.07 7.55
N LYS A 17 8.01 -4.76 6.41
CA LYS A 17 7.70 -3.60 5.57
C LYS A 17 7.11 -4.09 4.24
N PRO A 18 5.80 -4.41 4.23
CA PRO A 18 5.21 -5.20 3.14
C PRO A 18 5.00 -4.40 1.84
N PHE A 19 5.07 -3.07 1.88
CA PHE A 19 4.88 -2.20 0.73
C PHE A 19 6.20 -1.89 0.03
N PHE A 20 6.21 -1.97 -1.30
CA PHE A 20 7.43 -1.80 -2.10
C PHE A 20 7.16 -1.11 -3.44
N VAL A 21 8.21 -0.57 -4.06
CA VAL A 21 8.19 -0.02 -5.42
C VAL A 21 9.01 -0.96 -6.32
N HIS A 22 8.57 -1.17 -7.56
CA HIS A 22 9.27 -2.02 -8.52
C HIS A 22 9.05 -1.50 -9.95
N SER A 23 10.02 -1.70 -10.85
CA SER A 23 9.97 -1.21 -12.24
C SER A 23 8.98 -2.00 -13.11
N CYS A 24 8.75 -3.27 -12.80
CA CYS A 24 7.71 -4.09 -13.42
C CYS A 24 6.34 -3.45 -13.24
N THR A 25 5.54 -3.41 -14.32
CA THR A 25 4.17 -2.84 -14.32
C THR A 25 3.08 -3.91 -14.19
N ASP A 26 3.48 -5.17 -14.04
CA ASP A 26 2.58 -6.29 -13.83
C ASP A 26 2.22 -6.44 -12.36
N TYR A 27 0.95 -6.75 -12.15
CA TYR A 27 0.33 -7.06 -10.86
C TYR A 27 -0.81 -8.03 -11.17
N ASP A 28 -1.10 -8.91 -10.23
CA ASP A 28 -2.08 -9.98 -10.38
C ASP A 28 -2.91 -10.11 -9.10
N GLY A 29 -3.70 -11.18 -8.97
CA GLY A 29 -4.48 -11.40 -7.75
C GLY A 29 -3.63 -11.65 -6.49
N ALA A 30 -2.33 -11.94 -6.64
CA ALA A 30 -1.40 -12.19 -5.54
C ALA A 30 -0.62 -10.92 -5.13
N VAL A 31 -0.27 -10.06 -6.10
CA VAL A 31 0.37 -8.76 -5.88
C VAL A 31 -0.60 -7.65 -6.21
N LEU A 32 -0.98 -6.86 -5.22
CA LEU A 32 -1.86 -5.69 -5.40
C LEU A 32 -1.03 -4.46 -5.77
N ALA A 33 -1.61 -3.58 -6.58
CA ALA A 33 -1.05 -2.27 -6.92
C ALA A 33 -1.95 -1.14 -6.35
N ILE A 34 -1.35 -0.25 -5.56
CA ILE A 34 -2.00 0.89 -4.93
C ILE A 34 -1.60 2.15 -5.69
N PHE A 35 -2.61 2.83 -6.22
CA PHE A 35 -2.45 4.04 -7.01
C PHE A 35 -2.82 5.27 -6.16
N PRO A 36 -1.88 6.18 -5.86
CA PRO A 36 -2.26 7.48 -5.32
C PRO A 36 -3.12 8.22 -6.35
N ARG A 37 -4.12 8.97 -5.87
CA ARG A 37 -5.03 9.72 -6.76
C ARG A 37 -4.34 10.88 -7.48
N ARG A 38 -3.29 11.43 -6.90
CA ARG A 38 -2.52 12.55 -7.45
C ARG A 38 -1.27 12.01 -8.15
N ALA A 39 -1.05 12.43 -9.40
CA ALA A 39 -0.03 11.84 -10.28
C ALA A 39 1.41 12.30 -9.98
N ASP A 40 1.56 13.40 -9.23
CA ASP A 40 2.85 14.00 -8.86
C ASP A 40 3.33 13.57 -7.46
N VAL A 41 2.66 12.59 -6.84
CA VAL A 41 3.05 12.06 -5.54
C VAL A 41 4.45 11.45 -5.62
N ASP A 42 5.32 11.84 -4.69
CA ASP A 42 6.55 11.11 -4.41
C ASP A 42 6.18 9.69 -3.96
N ILE A 43 6.40 8.74 -4.87
CA ILE A 43 5.99 7.36 -4.66
C ILE A 43 6.80 6.65 -3.57
N GLU A 44 8.02 7.10 -3.31
CA GLU A 44 8.86 6.56 -2.25
C GLU A 44 8.38 7.05 -0.89
N ALA A 45 8.06 8.33 -0.77
CA ALA A 45 7.45 8.88 0.45
C ALA A 45 6.10 8.22 0.74
N PHE A 46 5.28 7.95 -0.28
CA PHE A 46 4.00 7.26 -0.12
C PHE A 46 4.18 5.80 0.33
N ARG A 47 5.14 5.06 -0.26
CA ARG A 47 5.54 3.72 0.20
C ARG A 47 5.94 3.74 1.66
N ASP A 48 6.77 4.71 2.06
CA ASP A 48 7.30 4.79 3.42
C ASP A 48 6.21 5.13 4.43
N ALA A 49 5.27 6.01 4.06
CA ALA A 49 4.07 6.28 4.86
C ALA A 49 3.23 5.01 5.05
N LEU A 50 3.01 4.21 4.01
CA LEU A 50 2.29 2.92 4.10
C LEU A 50 3.00 1.93 5.01
N ASN A 51 4.33 1.85 4.94
CA ASN A 51 5.12 0.98 5.82
C ASN A 51 5.22 1.48 7.27
N ALA A 52 4.84 2.72 7.55
CA ALA A 52 4.81 3.30 8.90
C ALA A 52 3.44 3.15 9.59
N VAL A 53 2.41 2.72 8.86
CA VAL A 53 1.09 2.44 9.45
C VAL A 53 1.17 1.21 10.35
N ASP A 54 0.58 1.29 11.53
CA ASP A 54 0.39 0.15 12.42
C ASP A 54 -0.76 -0.73 11.90
N TRP A 55 -0.45 -1.56 10.91
CA TRP A 55 -1.42 -2.47 10.30
C TRP A 55 -1.88 -3.58 11.26
N GLU A 56 -1.13 -3.86 12.32
CA GLU A 56 -1.54 -4.84 13.33
C GLU A 56 -2.68 -4.28 14.18
N ASP A 57 -2.56 -3.04 14.66
CA ASP A 57 -3.63 -2.34 15.37
C ASP A 57 -4.90 -2.19 14.52
N LEU A 58 -4.74 -2.04 13.20
CA LEU A 58 -5.84 -1.98 12.24
C LEU A 58 -6.45 -3.35 11.88
N GLY A 59 -5.92 -4.45 12.44
CA GLY A 59 -6.45 -5.81 12.23
C GLY A 59 -6.06 -6.46 10.90
N PHE A 60 -5.02 -5.97 10.22
CA PHE A 60 -4.50 -6.55 8.97
C PHE A 60 -3.46 -7.64 9.21
N VAL A 61 -3.08 -7.91 10.46
CA VAL A 61 -2.10 -8.94 10.83
C VAL A 61 -2.79 -10.08 11.59
N CYS A 62 -2.58 -11.31 11.15
CA CYS A 62 -3.04 -12.53 11.81
C CYS A 62 -1.87 -13.52 11.89
N ASP A 63 -1.52 -14.00 13.09
CA ASP A 63 -0.38 -14.89 13.33
C ASP A 63 0.95 -14.39 12.70
N GLY A 64 1.23 -13.09 12.87
CA GLY A 64 2.42 -12.42 12.30
C GLY A 64 2.45 -12.38 10.77
N ARG A 65 1.31 -12.60 10.11
CA ARG A 65 1.15 -12.52 8.66
C ARG A 65 0.18 -11.40 8.31
N PHE A 66 0.62 -10.48 7.47
CA PHE A 66 -0.23 -9.47 6.86
C PHE A 66 -1.21 -10.11 5.88
N LEU A 67 -2.46 -9.66 5.90
CA LEU A 67 -3.56 -10.08 5.04
C LEU A 67 -4.18 -8.85 4.37
N PHE A 68 -3.77 -8.58 3.14
CA PHE A 68 -4.28 -7.48 2.33
C PHE A 68 -5.19 -8.00 1.21
N THR A 69 -6.32 -7.32 1.05
CA THR A 69 -7.23 -7.50 -0.09
C THR A 69 -7.49 -6.13 -0.70
N GLN A 70 -7.97 -6.08 -1.94
CA GLN A 70 -8.40 -4.82 -2.54
C GLN A 70 -9.42 -4.11 -1.65
N ARG A 71 -10.50 -4.81 -1.25
CA ARG A 71 -11.56 -4.25 -0.40
C ARG A 71 -11.03 -3.75 0.95
N SER A 72 -10.15 -4.50 1.61
CA SER A 72 -9.64 -4.06 2.93
C SER A 72 -8.75 -2.83 2.81
N LEU A 73 -7.92 -2.73 1.77
CA LEU A 73 -7.09 -1.54 1.52
C LEU A 73 -7.90 -0.31 1.09
N GLU A 74 -8.97 -0.49 0.30
CA GLU A 74 -9.86 0.61 -0.11
C GLU A 74 -10.60 1.26 1.07
N HIS A 75 -10.84 0.49 2.13
CA HIS A 75 -11.56 0.95 3.33
C HIS A 75 -10.64 1.12 4.56
N ALA A 76 -9.33 0.94 4.41
CA ALA A 76 -8.39 1.06 5.51
C ALA A 76 -8.40 2.50 6.08
N PRO A 77 -8.59 2.69 7.39
CA PRO A 77 -8.36 4.00 7.98
C PRO A 77 -6.85 4.32 7.90
N LEU A 78 -6.52 5.50 7.37
CA LEU A 78 -5.14 5.94 7.25
C LEU A 78 -4.85 7.04 8.28
N PRO A 79 -3.65 7.06 8.90
CA PRO A 79 -3.25 8.12 9.82
C PRO A 79 -3.22 9.51 9.17
N ALA A 80 -3.29 10.57 10.00
CA ALA A 80 -3.22 11.97 9.54
C ALA A 80 -1.98 12.30 8.69
N ALA A 81 -0.89 11.56 8.83
CA ALA A 81 0.29 11.68 7.97
C ALA A 81 -0.03 11.52 6.46
N PHE A 82 -1.15 10.88 6.11
CA PHE A 82 -1.58 10.70 4.73
C PHE A 82 -2.26 11.94 4.13
N GLU A 83 -2.55 12.97 4.91
CA GLU A 83 -3.10 14.24 4.41
C GLU A 83 -2.21 14.87 3.33
N ALA A 84 -0.89 14.70 3.43
CA ALA A 84 0.08 15.19 2.43
C ALA A 84 -0.11 14.58 1.02
N PHE A 85 -0.79 13.43 0.92
CA PHE A 85 -1.04 12.71 -0.34
C PHE A 85 -2.47 12.87 -0.86
N LEU A 86 -3.32 13.65 -0.18
CA LEU A 86 -4.69 13.87 -0.64
C LEU A 86 -4.70 14.64 -1.98
N PRO A 87 -5.73 14.41 -2.82
CA PRO A 87 -6.02 15.30 -3.93
C PRO A 87 -6.19 16.73 -3.43
N ALA A 88 -5.81 17.69 -4.27
CA ALA A 88 -6.13 19.10 -4.04
C ALA A 88 -7.64 19.35 -4.13
#